data_AF-A0A836FW87-F1
#
_entry.id   AF-A0A836FW87-F1
#
_cell.length_a   1.000
_cell.length_b   1.000
_cell.length_c   1.000
_cell.angle_alpha   90.00
_cell.angle_beta   90.00
_cell.angle_gamma   90.00
#
_symmetry.space_group_name_H-M   'P 1'
#
loop_
_entity.id
_entity.type
_entity.pdbx_description
1 polymer ?
#
loop_
_entity_poly.entity_id
_entity_poly.type
_entity_poly.pdbx_seq_one_letter_code
_entity_poly.pdbx_strand_id
1 'polypeptide(L)'
;MPGAGDQAAAYVSCRSRRLPACFSDAVIAVCKLTSPVPVIPPLASLCASGLPGYSEREGEVFSAAASSLHPRHRLPFVLSRVAASAAIASLSAGESATDLRTKGRPPLTVFTDRREAAPMLHGCRLSISHEDSVAASVAWPISSLDAPFDGCGAAPTSLDGGVRLSHSFSTPVGVRAASFAYAIDVVDVGEVHRVRSRFPQLGQRWVPQCTTAASAEEVRYGLACLQQRQRAWVAGARVPEDSNGGKGIRTSQAADRRERWWEHLPTPCSSEADAYAAVVLAQHWGARECAVKLVGIPGRSFAYKCVRALSSQNGGAVAAESATFTASFMVPNTVYCAEVSGVEVCTLAQRGLQPRLYLYTWAEWAPLNTVVDLPYVIMLACAPRLSGKR
;
A
#
# COMPACT_ATOMS: atom_id res chain seq x y z
N MET A 1 28.33 14.02 34.79
CA MET A 1 27.21 13.09 35.03
C MET A 1 26.48 12.84 33.71
N PRO A 2 26.87 11.84 32.90
CA PRO A 2 26.07 11.44 31.75
C PRO A 2 25.08 10.36 32.19
N GLY A 3 23.81 10.45 31.79
CA GLY A 3 22.88 9.33 31.99
C GLY A 3 21.43 9.71 32.28
N ALA A 4 20.76 10.36 31.32
CA ALA A 4 19.38 10.03 31.03
C ALA A 4 19.40 9.51 29.59
N GLY A 5 19.30 8.20 29.42
CA GLY A 5 19.20 7.60 28.10
C GLY A 5 17.92 8.09 27.45
N ASP A 6 18.04 9.04 26.51
CA ASP A 6 17.03 9.34 25.52
C ASP A 6 16.80 8.05 24.72
N GLN A 7 15.87 7.21 25.19
CA GLN A 7 15.13 6.32 24.31
C GLN A 7 14.32 7.23 23.39
N ALA A 8 14.96 7.74 22.34
CA ALA A 8 14.35 8.61 21.37
C ALA A 8 13.10 7.89 20.83
N ALA A 9 11.92 8.46 21.09
CA ALA A 9 10.68 7.91 20.59
C ALA A 9 10.78 7.80 19.07
N ALA A 10 10.59 6.59 18.51
CA ALA A 10 10.61 6.40 17.07
C ALA A 10 9.40 7.11 16.46
N TYR A 11 9.63 8.27 15.83
CA TYR A 11 8.60 9.12 15.20
C TYR A 11 7.99 8.49 13.94
N VAL A 12 8.68 7.51 13.37
CA VAL A 12 8.30 6.82 12.15
C VAL A 12 8.21 5.33 12.46
N SER A 13 7.09 4.71 12.09
CA SER A 13 6.93 3.25 12.11
C SER A 13 6.89 2.75 10.68
N CYS A 14 7.84 1.88 10.33
CA CYS A 14 7.86 1.18 9.05
C CYS A 14 7.61 -0.31 9.26
N ARG A 15 6.73 -0.91 8.44
CA ARG A 15 6.34 -2.32 8.54
C ARG A 15 6.23 -2.94 7.16
N SER A 16 6.87 -4.10 6.99
CA SER A 16 6.65 -4.93 5.81
C SER A 16 5.35 -5.71 5.95
N ARG A 17 4.58 -5.81 4.86
CA ARG A 17 3.30 -6.51 4.85
C ARG A 17 3.41 -7.80 4.04
N ARG A 18 2.97 -8.92 4.63
CA ARG A 18 2.80 -10.17 3.89
C ARG A 18 1.60 -10.04 2.96
N LEU A 19 1.83 -10.36 1.69
CA LEU A 19 0.81 -10.35 0.68
C LEU A 19 0.12 -11.70 0.52
N PRO A 20 -1.13 -11.72 0.02
CA PRO A 20 -1.74 -12.94 -0.49
C PRO A 20 -0.82 -13.68 -1.47
N ALA A 21 -0.93 -15.02 -1.52
CA ALA A 21 -0.04 -15.86 -2.32
C ALA A 21 -0.02 -15.52 -3.82
N CYS A 22 -1.07 -14.88 -4.35
CA CYS A 22 -1.12 -14.41 -5.73
C CYS A 22 -0.20 -13.20 -6.02
N PHE A 23 0.43 -12.62 -5.00
CA PHE A 23 1.39 -11.53 -5.12
C PHE A 23 2.72 -11.89 -4.43
N SER A 24 3.08 -13.18 -4.37
CA SER A 24 4.24 -13.69 -3.61
C SER A 24 5.57 -13.04 -4.00
N ASP A 25 5.67 -12.54 -5.22
CA ASP A 25 6.92 -12.02 -5.78
C ASP A 25 7.09 -10.53 -5.50
N ALA A 26 6.15 -9.90 -4.80
CA ALA A 26 6.21 -8.50 -4.42
C ALA A 26 6.35 -8.35 -2.91
N VAL A 27 7.05 -7.30 -2.50
CA VAL A 27 7.20 -6.91 -1.11
C VAL A 27 6.67 -5.51 -0.90
N ILE A 28 5.80 -5.35 0.09
CA ILE A 28 5.26 -4.06 0.49
C ILE A 28 5.85 -3.63 1.80
N ALA A 29 6.21 -2.36 1.88
CA ALA A 29 6.43 -1.67 3.14
C ALA A 29 5.51 -0.45 3.25
N VAL A 30 4.97 -0.26 4.45
CA VAL A 30 4.18 0.91 4.84
C VAL A 30 4.93 1.64 5.92
N CYS A 31 5.07 2.94 5.73
CA CYS A 31 5.69 3.87 6.65
C CYS A 31 4.64 4.89 7.13
N LYS A 32 4.61 5.19 8.43
CA LYS A 32 3.69 6.18 8.98
C LYS A 32 4.25 6.89 10.20
N LEU A 33 3.69 8.06 10.50
CA LEU A 33 3.96 8.75 11.74
C LEU A 33 3.37 8.01 12.95
N THR A 34 4.10 8.02 14.05
CA THR A 34 3.65 7.53 15.36
C THR A 34 3.14 8.64 16.28
N SER A 35 3.35 9.89 15.87
CA SER A 35 2.94 11.11 16.58
C SER A 35 2.25 12.09 15.62
N PRO A 36 1.37 12.97 16.11
CA PRO A 36 0.72 13.99 15.30
C PRO A 36 1.69 14.95 14.59
N VAL A 37 1.29 15.45 13.43
CA VAL A 37 2.07 16.39 12.58
C VAL A 37 2.61 17.62 13.32
N PRO A 38 1.86 18.30 14.22
CA PRO A 38 2.37 19.46 14.95
C PRO A 38 3.56 19.16 15.89
N VAL A 39 3.82 17.88 16.17
CA VAL A 39 4.89 17.39 17.05
C VAL A 39 6.02 16.76 16.22
N ILE A 40 6.09 17.05 14.91
CA ILE A 40 7.13 16.48 14.05
C ILE A 40 8.50 17.02 14.48
N PRO A 41 9.48 16.12 14.71
CA PRO A 41 10.82 16.52 15.08
C PRO A 41 11.52 17.20 13.90
N PRO A 42 12.68 17.85 14.12
CA PRO A 42 13.50 18.35 13.03
C PRO A 42 13.72 17.31 11.93
N LEU A 43 13.81 17.74 10.67
CA LEU A 43 13.93 16.85 9.51
C LEU A 43 15.04 15.81 9.68
N ALA A 44 16.20 16.22 10.22
CA ALA A 44 17.32 15.32 10.50
C ALA A 44 16.93 14.18 11.47
N SER A 45 16.21 14.47 12.54
CA SER A 45 15.71 13.48 13.49
C SER A 45 14.68 12.55 12.86
N LEU A 46 13.82 13.08 11.98
CA LEU A 46 12.86 12.27 11.22
C LEU A 46 13.59 11.29 10.29
N CYS A 47 14.57 11.77 9.52
CA CYS A 47 15.41 10.95 8.65
C CYS A 47 16.14 9.85 9.44
N ALA A 48 16.74 10.19 10.58
CA ALA A 48 17.44 9.25 11.44
C ALA A 48 16.50 8.18 12.04
N SER A 49 15.28 8.57 12.45
CA SER A 49 14.29 7.64 13.01
C SER A 49 13.71 6.68 11.97
N GLY A 50 13.59 7.12 10.71
CA GLY A 50 13.03 6.32 9.63
C GLY A 50 13.99 5.28 9.05
N LEU A 51 15.30 5.46 9.22
CA LEU A 51 16.34 4.60 8.64
C LEU A 51 17.31 4.09 9.73
N PRO A 52 16.90 3.20 10.65
CA PRO A 52 17.77 2.73 11.73
C PRO A 52 18.94 1.85 11.22
N GLY A 53 20.18 2.24 11.55
CA GLY A 53 21.41 1.53 11.14
C GLY A 53 22.16 2.15 9.94
N TYR A 54 21.82 3.39 9.62
CA TYR A 54 22.32 4.20 8.51
C TYR A 54 23.62 4.96 8.90
N SER A 55 24.57 5.10 7.96
CA SER A 55 25.90 5.72 8.17
C SER A 55 25.86 7.24 7.96
N GLU A 56 26.55 8.09 8.73
CA GLU A 56 26.47 9.57 8.64
C GLU A 56 26.47 10.19 7.22
N ARG A 57 27.09 9.55 6.22
CA ARG A 57 27.14 10.05 4.83
C ARG A 57 25.86 9.90 4.00
N GLU A 58 25.17 8.76 3.95
CA GLU A 58 24.08 8.51 2.95
C GLU A 58 22.76 9.29 3.22
N GLY A 59 22.74 10.07 4.27
CA GLY A 59 21.57 10.66 4.91
C GLY A 59 21.87 12.01 5.51
N GLU A 60 23.12 12.45 5.52
CA GLU A 60 23.45 13.74 4.92
C GLU A 60 22.86 13.85 3.51
N VAL A 61 23.09 12.87 2.61
CA VAL A 61 22.54 12.90 1.23
C VAL A 61 21.00 12.87 1.25
N PHE A 62 20.40 11.94 1.98
CA PHE A 62 18.94 11.87 2.18
C PHE A 62 18.35 13.16 2.77
N SER A 63 18.98 13.72 3.80
CA SER A 63 18.51 14.97 4.43
C SER A 63 18.69 16.17 3.51
N ALA A 64 19.77 16.23 2.73
CA ALA A 64 19.99 17.27 1.73
C ALA A 64 18.92 17.22 0.63
N ALA A 65 18.64 16.01 0.10
CA ALA A 65 17.57 15.79 -0.87
C ALA A 65 16.21 16.25 -0.32
N ALA A 66 15.85 15.83 0.89
CA ALA A 66 14.61 16.25 1.54
C ALA A 66 14.57 17.77 1.79
N SER A 67 15.68 18.38 2.20
CA SER A 67 15.77 19.81 2.52
C SER A 67 15.56 20.71 1.30
N SER A 68 15.97 20.24 0.13
CA SER A 68 15.80 20.94 -1.15
C SER A 68 14.33 21.05 -1.60
N LEU A 69 13.42 20.28 -1.00
CA LEU A 69 12.00 20.29 -1.33
C LEU A 69 11.27 21.42 -0.60
N HIS A 70 10.17 21.87 -1.20
CA HIS A 70 9.20 22.74 -0.54
C HIS A 70 8.75 22.13 0.80
N PRO A 71 8.56 22.90 1.88
CA PRO A 71 8.26 22.37 3.22
C PRO A 71 7.14 21.32 3.26
N ARG A 72 6.07 21.52 2.48
CA ARG A 72 4.94 20.57 2.38
C ARG A 72 5.30 19.20 1.78
N HIS A 73 6.41 19.09 1.06
CA HIS A 73 6.82 17.84 0.41
C HIS A 73 7.94 17.12 1.15
N ARG A 74 8.55 17.73 2.18
CA ARG A 74 9.68 17.14 2.92
C ARG A 74 9.27 15.87 3.65
N LEU A 75 8.21 15.97 4.45
CA LEU A 75 7.70 14.84 5.24
C LEU A 75 7.20 13.68 4.35
N PRO A 76 6.32 13.91 3.35
CA PRO A 76 5.90 12.83 2.44
C PRO A 76 7.08 12.20 1.68
N PHE A 77 8.07 13.00 1.30
CA PHE A 77 9.31 12.48 0.71
C PHE A 77 10.01 11.50 1.66
N VAL A 78 10.28 11.91 2.91
CA VAL A 78 10.93 11.05 3.91
C VAL A 78 10.16 9.75 4.11
N LEU A 79 8.86 9.82 4.39
CA LEU A 79 8.04 8.62 4.63
C LEU A 79 8.07 7.67 3.43
N SER A 80 7.93 8.21 2.21
CA SER A 80 7.91 7.41 0.99
C SER A 80 9.23 6.73 0.67
N ARG A 81 10.35 7.39 0.99
CA ARG A 81 11.69 6.85 0.76
C ARG A 81 12.07 5.83 1.83
N VAL A 82 11.65 6.03 3.08
CA VAL A 82 11.74 5.00 4.13
C VAL A 82 10.95 3.74 3.74
N ALA A 83 9.72 3.89 3.24
CA ALA A 83 8.94 2.77 2.75
C ALA A 83 9.62 2.08 1.55
N ALA A 84 10.16 2.84 0.59
CA ALA A 84 10.86 2.28 -0.56
C ALA A 84 12.10 1.48 -0.15
N SER A 85 12.96 2.06 0.69
CA SER A 85 14.14 1.41 1.27
C SER A 85 13.80 0.09 1.95
N ALA A 86 12.75 0.08 2.79
CA ALA A 86 12.31 -1.11 3.49
C ALA A 86 11.76 -2.19 2.55
N ALA A 87 11.02 -1.81 1.51
CA ALA A 87 10.49 -2.75 0.52
C ALA A 87 11.62 -3.40 -0.29
N ILE A 88 12.61 -2.63 -0.74
CA ILE A 88 13.76 -3.12 -1.50
C ILE A 88 14.63 -4.04 -0.64
N ALA A 89 15.00 -3.61 0.58
CA ALA A 89 15.81 -4.42 1.48
C ALA A 89 15.13 -5.76 1.83
N SER A 90 13.81 -5.74 2.01
CA SER A 90 13.03 -6.94 2.30
C SER A 90 12.93 -7.89 1.10
N LEU A 91 12.97 -7.36 -0.13
CA LEU A 91 12.97 -8.18 -1.35
C LEU A 91 14.29 -8.97 -1.47
N SER A 92 15.43 -8.32 -1.25
CA SER A 92 16.75 -8.95 -1.31
C SER A 92 16.98 -9.99 -0.21
N ALA A 93 16.35 -9.83 0.96
CA ALA A 93 16.46 -10.79 2.06
C ALA A 93 15.79 -12.15 1.75
N GLY A 94 14.80 -12.18 0.85
CA GLY A 94 14.11 -13.40 0.44
C GLY A 94 14.97 -14.34 -0.40
N GLU A 95 15.93 -13.81 -1.16
CA GLU A 95 16.82 -14.59 -2.03
C GLU A 95 17.99 -15.24 -1.27
N SER A 96 18.35 -14.71 -0.10
CA SER A 96 19.52 -15.15 0.70
C SER A 96 19.15 -15.99 1.94
N ALA A 97 17.88 -16.32 2.13
CA ALA A 97 17.39 -17.07 3.30
C ALA A 97 17.97 -18.50 3.44
N THR A 98 18.59 -19.04 2.39
CA THR A 98 19.33 -20.31 2.44
C THR A 98 20.78 -20.18 2.95
N ASP A 99 21.36 -18.98 3.01
CA ASP A 99 22.75 -18.73 3.43
C ASP A 99 22.89 -17.89 4.73
N LEU A 100 21.78 -17.39 5.28
CA LEU A 100 21.75 -16.44 6.39
C LEU A 100 22.02 -17.01 7.80
N ARG A 101 22.43 -18.28 7.94
CA ARG A 101 22.81 -18.81 9.26
C ARG A 101 24.20 -18.36 9.74
N THR A 102 25.00 -17.70 8.89
CA THR A 102 26.41 -17.42 9.21
C THR A 102 26.92 -16.01 8.90
N LYS A 103 26.13 -15.08 8.34
CA LYS A 103 26.59 -13.70 8.09
C LYS A 103 25.54 -12.66 8.46
N GLY A 104 26.02 -11.51 8.91
CA GLY A 104 25.27 -10.51 9.66
C GLY A 104 24.10 -9.87 8.92
N ARG A 105 23.47 -8.92 9.62
CA ARG A 105 22.31 -8.11 9.23
C ARG A 105 22.27 -7.83 7.72
N PRO A 106 21.12 -8.02 7.03
CA PRO A 106 21.01 -7.79 5.60
C PRO A 106 21.47 -6.37 5.24
N PRO A 107 22.08 -6.16 4.06
CA PRO A 107 22.63 -4.87 3.66
C PRO A 107 21.53 -3.81 3.69
N LEU A 108 21.81 -2.71 4.39
CA LEU A 108 20.88 -1.60 4.53
C LEU A 108 20.69 -0.95 3.15
N THR A 109 19.46 -0.90 2.65
CA THR A 109 19.15 -0.19 1.40
C THR A 109 18.69 1.22 1.72
N VAL A 110 19.32 2.24 1.13
CA VAL A 110 18.86 3.63 1.20
C VAL A 110 18.48 4.11 -0.19
N PHE A 111 17.18 4.18 -0.44
CA PHE A 111 16.64 4.68 -1.70
C PHE A 111 16.27 6.15 -1.55
N THR A 112 16.97 7.05 -2.26
CA THR A 112 16.69 8.50 -2.32
C THR A 112 16.18 8.95 -3.69
N ASP A 113 16.45 8.17 -4.73
CA ASP A 113 16.25 8.54 -6.13
C ASP A 113 14.77 8.47 -6.58
N ARG A 114 14.52 8.69 -7.87
CA ARG A 114 13.23 8.46 -8.53
C ARG A 114 13.02 6.98 -8.77
N ARG A 115 11.77 6.51 -8.73
CA ARG A 115 11.42 5.08 -8.88
C ARG A 115 11.96 4.45 -10.16
N GLU A 116 12.15 5.24 -11.22
CA GLU A 116 12.70 4.82 -12.51
C GLU A 116 14.17 4.38 -12.43
N ALA A 117 14.91 4.80 -11.38
CA ALA A 117 16.28 4.38 -11.14
C ALA A 117 16.38 3.04 -10.40
N ALA A 118 15.31 2.60 -9.70
CA ALA A 118 15.31 1.37 -8.92
C ALA A 118 15.72 0.11 -9.73
N PRO A 119 15.33 -0.05 -11.01
CA PRO A 119 15.80 -1.18 -11.81
C PRO A 119 17.30 -1.26 -11.97
N MET A 120 17.96 -0.13 -12.25
CA MET A 120 19.42 -0.10 -12.43
C MET A 120 20.17 -0.19 -11.10
N LEU A 121 19.67 0.46 -10.05
CA LEU A 121 20.37 0.55 -8.77
C LEU A 121 20.17 -0.69 -7.88
N HIS A 122 19.03 -1.36 -8.01
CA HIS A 122 18.60 -2.39 -7.06
C HIS A 122 18.01 -3.65 -7.73
N GLY A 123 18.08 -3.77 -9.06
CA GLY A 123 17.59 -4.96 -9.77
C GLY A 123 16.08 -5.21 -9.60
N CYS A 124 15.32 -4.21 -9.16
CA CYS A 124 13.91 -4.35 -8.86
C CYS A 124 13.09 -3.20 -9.45
N ARG A 125 11.80 -3.45 -9.63
CA ARG A 125 10.82 -2.42 -9.93
C ARG A 125 10.21 -1.89 -8.66
N LEU A 126 9.75 -0.64 -8.72
CA LEU A 126 9.27 0.08 -7.57
C LEU A 126 8.06 0.95 -7.92
N SER A 127 7.04 0.88 -7.08
CA SER A 127 5.93 1.84 -7.08
C SER A 127 5.81 2.44 -5.68
N ILE A 128 5.62 3.76 -5.62
CA ILE A 128 5.70 4.57 -4.40
C ILE A 128 4.45 5.46 -4.35
N SER A 129 3.85 5.59 -3.18
CA SER A 129 2.80 6.56 -2.90
C SER A 129 2.91 7.12 -1.50
N HIS A 130 2.39 8.31 -1.29
CA HIS A 130 2.37 8.96 0.00
C HIS A 130 1.23 9.95 0.14
N GLU A 131 0.87 10.19 1.39
CA GLU A 131 0.09 11.31 1.89
C GLU A 131 0.88 11.95 3.03
N ASP A 132 0.28 12.93 3.72
CA ASP A 132 0.98 13.71 4.75
C ASP A 132 1.53 12.87 5.91
N SER A 133 0.82 11.83 6.35
CA SER A 133 1.21 11.04 7.53
C SER A 133 1.51 9.56 7.25
N VAL A 134 1.28 9.09 6.02
CA VAL A 134 1.43 7.69 5.63
C VAL A 134 2.04 7.61 4.24
N ALA A 135 2.95 6.68 4.04
CA ALA A 135 3.46 6.32 2.73
C ALA A 135 3.57 4.81 2.57
N ALA A 136 3.49 4.33 1.34
CA ALA A 136 3.61 2.93 1.02
C ALA A 136 4.39 2.73 -0.27
N SER A 137 5.17 1.65 -0.30
CA SER A 137 5.96 1.26 -1.45
C SER A 137 5.81 -0.23 -1.70
N VAL A 138 5.77 -0.62 -2.97
CA VAL A 138 5.83 -2.02 -3.41
C VAL A 138 7.04 -2.20 -4.31
N ALA A 139 7.88 -3.17 -3.99
CA ALA A 139 9.05 -3.59 -4.76
C ALA A 139 8.86 -5.02 -5.27
N TRP A 140 9.31 -5.30 -6.49
CA TRP A 140 9.25 -6.65 -7.07
C TRP A 140 10.39 -6.88 -8.07
N PRO A 141 10.82 -8.13 -8.32
CA PRO A 141 11.93 -8.43 -9.21
C PRO A 141 11.66 -7.97 -10.64
N ILE A 142 12.73 -7.63 -11.36
CA ILE A 142 12.68 -7.49 -12.81
C ILE A 142 12.55 -8.91 -13.38
N SER A 143 11.47 -9.17 -14.12
CA SER A 143 11.35 -10.45 -14.84
C SER A 143 12.44 -10.53 -15.91
N SER A 144 13.05 -11.71 -16.09
CA SER A 144 14.09 -11.93 -17.12
C SER A 144 13.68 -11.54 -18.54
N LEU A 145 12.38 -11.53 -18.83
CA LEU A 145 11.79 -11.05 -20.09
C LEU A 145 11.89 -9.53 -20.30
N ASP A 146 12.32 -8.77 -19.31
CA ASP A 146 12.41 -7.30 -19.32
C ASP A 146 13.84 -6.77 -19.20
N ALA A 147 14.84 -7.66 -19.09
CA ALA A 147 16.22 -7.25 -19.17
C ALA A 147 16.50 -6.73 -20.59
N PRO A 148 17.20 -5.59 -20.76
CA PRO A 148 17.81 -5.29 -22.05
C PRO A 148 18.68 -6.50 -22.41
N PHE A 149 18.34 -7.16 -23.52
CA PHE A 149 19.03 -8.36 -24.00
C PHE A 149 20.51 -8.01 -24.26
N ASP A 150 21.40 -8.38 -23.34
CA ASP A 150 22.77 -8.75 -23.69
C ASP A 150 22.79 -10.27 -23.76
N GLY A 151 22.92 -10.78 -24.98
CA GLY A 151 22.78 -12.19 -25.28
C GLY A 151 23.91 -13.01 -24.67
N CYS A 152 23.56 -14.02 -23.88
CA CYS A 152 24.16 -15.35 -23.95
C CYS A 152 23.23 -16.35 -23.25
N GLY A 153 22.87 -17.42 -23.96
CA GLY A 153 21.79 -18.32 -23.58
C GLY A 153 22.16 -19.31 -22.47
N ALA A 154 21.14 -19.72 -21.72
CA ALA A 154 21.04 -21.05 -21.13
C ALA A 154 19.55 -21.41 -21.00
N ALA A 155 19.18 -22.60 -21.45
CA ALA A 155 17.82 -23.12 -21.42
C ALA A 155 17.34 -23.41 -19.97
N PRO A 156 16.05 -23.24 -19.64
CA PRO A 156 15.57 -23.56 -18.31
C PRO A 156 15.30 -25.07 -18.18
N THR A 157 16.02 -25.71 -17.28
CA THR A 157 15.81 -27.09 -16.84
C THR A 157 14.56 -27.16 -15.97
N SER A 158 13.63 -28.07 -16.32
CA SER A 158 12.47 -28.42 -15.51
C SER A 158 12.88 -29.13 -14.24
N LEU A 159 12.37 -28.71 -13.08
CA LEU A 159 12.37 -29.52 -11.87
C LEU A 159 10.98 -29.50 -11.22
N ASP A 160 10.49 -30.72 -11.04
CA ASP A 160 9.18 -31.14 -10.54
C ASP A 160 9.24 -31.47 -9.03
N GLY A 161 8.06 -31.48 -8.39
CA GLY A 161 7.76 -32.31 -7.22
C GLY A 161 8.07 -31.77 -5.82
N GLY A 162 7.06 -31.19 -5.15
CA GLY A 162 7.13 -30.90 -3.70
C GLY A 162 5.79 -30.50 -3.09
N VAL A 163 5.21 -31.42 -2.31
CA VAL A 163 3.88 -31.43 -1.67
C VAL A 163 3.52 -30.14 -0.91
N ARG A 164 2.34 -29.56 -1.20
CA ARG A 164 1.74 -28.43 -0.46
C ARG A 164 0.78 -28.93 0.63
N LEU A 165 0.99 -28.49 1.87
CA LEU A 165 0.00 -28.54 2.95
C LEU A 165 -1.09 -27.49 2.70
N SER A 166 -2.33 -27.95 2.72
CA SER A 166 -3.54 -27.20 2.44
C SER A 166 -3.94 -26.29 3.60
N HIS A 167 -3.93 -24.98 3.37
CA HIS A 167 -4.88 -24.07 4.02
C HIS A 167 -5.61 -23.29 2.93
N SER A 168 -6.92 -23.56 2.86
CA SER A 168 -7.85 -23.09 1.85
C SER A 168 -8.00 -21.57 1.89
N PHE A 169 -7.23 -20.89 1.06
CA PHE A 169 -7.67 -19.66 0.40
C PHE A 169 -7.76 -19.99 -1.07
N SER A 170 -8.93 -19.76 -1.67
CA SER A 170 -9.22 -20.03 -3.07
C SER A 170 -8.27 -19.24 -3.98
N THR A 171 -7.12 -19.84 -4.26
CA THR A 171 -6.17 -19.41 -5.29
C THR A 171 -6.91 -19.38 -6.62
N PRO A 172 -6.87 -18.30 -7.41
CA PRO A 172 -7.41 -18.34 -8.76
C PRO A 172 -6.68 -19.43 -9.54
N VAL A 173 -7.41 -20.48 -9.92
CA VAL A 173 -6.91 -21.56 -10.75
C VAL A 173 -6.49 -20.95 -12.09
N GLY A 174 -5.19 -21.00 -12.43
CA GLY A 174 -4.67 -20.58 -13.74
C GLY A 174 -3.53 -19.55 -13.74
N VAL A 175 -3.16 -18.94 -12.61
CA VAL A 175 -2.14 -17.85 -12.55
C VAL A 175 -0.72 -18.41 -12.31
N ARG A 176 -0.31 -19.47 -13.02
CA ARG A 176 1.00 -20.11 -12.77
C ARG A 176 2.17 -19.64 -13.66
N ALA A 177 1.98 -18.64 -14.52
CA ALA A 177 3.08 -18.10 -15.35
C ALA A 177 2.91 -16.65 -15.85
N ALA A 178 2.03 -15.84 -15.26
CA ALA A 178 1.88 -14.44 -15.67
C ALA A 178 2.84 -13.57 -14.87
N SER A 179 3.76 -12.84 -15.54
CA SER A 179 4.49 -11.77 -14.88
C SER A 179 3.54 -10.60 -14.62
N PHE A 180 3.63 -10.03 -13.42
CA PHE A 180 2.75 -8.93 -13.00
C PHE A 180 3.51 -7.60 -12.99
N ALA A 181 2.78 -6.53 -13.33
CA ALA A 181 3.17 -5.18 -12.95
C ALA A 181 2.34 -4.75 -11.74
N TYR A 182 2.99 -4.06 -10.78
CA TYR A 182 2.35 -3.64 -9.54
C TYR A 182 2.29 -2.11 -9.46
N ALA A 183 1.24 -1.61 -8.82
CA ALA A 183 1.14 -0.23 -8.41
C ALA A 183 0.53 -0.13 -7.02
N ILE A 184 0.99 0.84 -6.24
CA ILE A 184 0.46 1.12 -4.91
C ILE A 184 0.00 2.56 -4.81
N ASP A 185 -1.08 2.77 -4.08
CA ASP A 185 -1.62 4.08 -3.74
C ASP A 185 -1.95 4.17 -2.25
N VAL A 186 -1.88 5.39 -1.72
CA VAL A 186 -2.23 5.74 -0.35
C VAL A 186 -3.20 6.89 -0.46
N VAL A 187 -4.35 6.79 0.21
CA VAL A 187 -5.43 7.76 0.09
C VAL A 187 -5.89 8.19 1.48
N ASP A 188 -5.85 9.49 1.75
CA ASP A 188 -6.42 10.07 2.98
C ASP A 188 -7.95 10.11 2.88
N VAL A 189 -8.62 9.34 3.74
CA VAL A 189 -10.09 9.27 3.78
C VAL A 189 -10.71 10.60 4.20
N GLY A 190 -10.06 11.33 5.11
CA GLY A 190 -10.50 12.65 5.54
C GLY A 190 -10.42 13.68 4.41
N GLU A 191 -9.36 13.63 3.62
CA GLU A 191 -9.20 14.51 2.45
C GLU A 191 -10.23 14.19 1.34
N VAL A 192 -10.48 12.90 1.07
CA VAL A 192 -11.54 12.46 0.16
C VAL A 192 -12.90 13.00 0.61
N HIS A 193 -13.22 12.87 1.90
CA HIS A 193 -14.45 13.45 2.46
C HIS A 193 -14.48 14.97 2.28
N ARG A 194 -13.41 15.67 2.65
CA ARG A 194 -13.32 17.14 2.53
C ARG A 194 -13.52 17.61 1.10
N VAL A 195 -12.89 16.96 0.12
CA VAL A 195 -13.02 17.28 -1.31
C VAL A 195 -14.44 17.03 -1.80
N ARG A 196 -15.03 15.89 -1.45
CA ARG A 196 -16.43 15.57 -1.79
C ARG A 196 -17.40 16.61 -1.23
N SER A 197 -17.24 16.96 0.05
CA SER A 197 -18.11 17.91 0.74
C SER A 197 -17.96 19.33 0.18
N ARG A 198 -16.73 19.75 -0.14
CA ARG A 198 -16.45 21.08 -0.71
C ARG A 198 -16.83 21.19 -2.19
N PHE A 199 -16.72 20.09 -2.95
CA PHE A 199 -16.98 20.06 -4.39
C PHE A 199 -17.94 18.89 -4.72
N PRO A 200 -19.24 19.04 -4.43
CA PRO A 200 -20.22 17.96 -4.62
C PRO A 200 -20.25 17.39 -6.04
N GLN A 201 -19.99 18.22 -7.05
CA GLN A 201 -19.90 17.83 -8.46
C GLN A 201 -18.75 16.84 -8.74
N LEU A 202 -17.65 16.88 -7.97
CA LEU A 202 -16.57 15.89 -8.05
C LEU A 202 -17.00 14.59 -7.38
N GLY A 203 -17.66 14.70 -6.22
CA GLY A 203 -18.29 13.55 -5.56
C GLY A 203 -19.27 12.82 -6.48
N GLN A 204 -20.14 13.55 -7.17
CA GLN A 204 -21.08 13.02 -8.16
C GLN A 204 -20.42 12.34 -9.36
N ARG A 205 -19.13 12.60 -9.66
CA ARG A 205 -18.40 11.87 -10.70
C ARG A 205 -17.86 10.54 -10.20
N TRP A 206 -17.59 10.43 -8.91
CA TRP A 206 -17.09 9.21 -8.27
C TRP A 206 -18.21 8.26 -7.85
N VAL A 207 -19.32 8.81 -7.34
CA VAL A 207 -20.47 8.06 -6.80
C VAL A 207 -21.15 7.14 -7.82
N PRO A 208 -21.36 7.47 -9.11
CA PRO A 208 -21.97 6.55 -10.08
C PRO A 208 -21.16 5.28 -10.34
N GLN A 209 -19.91 5.22 -9.89
CA GLN A 209 -19.05 4.04 -9.98
C GLN A 209 -18.97 3.25 -8.67
N CYS A 210 -19.58 3.78 -7.59
CA CYS A 210 -19.56 3.21 -6.25
C CYS A 210 -20.99 3.08 -5.72
N THR A 211 -21.42 1.90 -5.33
CA THR A 211 -22.66 1.75 -4.56
C THR A 211 -22.36 2.13 -3.12
N THR A 212 -22.64 3.38 -2.77
CA THR A 212 -22.56 3.88 -1.38
C THR A 212 -23.87 3.69 -0.61
N ALA A 213 -24.94 3.28 -1.30
CA ALA A 213 -26.18 2.85 -0.67
C ALA A 213 -25.95 1.50 0.00
N ALA A 214 -25.92 1.50 1.32
CA ALA A 214 -25.72 0.32 2.15
C ALA A 214 -26.73 0.35 3.30
N SER A 215 -27.18 -0.83 3.70
CA SER A 215 -27.98 -0.99 4.91
C SER A 215 -27.19 -0.56 6.14
N ALA A 216 -27.88 -0.18 7.21
CA ALA A 216 -27.23 0.17 8.48
C ALA A 216 -26.38 -1.00 9.04
N GLU A 217 -26.70 -2.24 8.71
CA GLU A 217 -25.89 -3.41 9.07
C GLU A 217 -24.60 -3.49 8.26
N GLU A 218 -24.66 -3.30 6.95
CA GLU A 218 -23.47 -3.27 6.07
C GLU A 218 -22.53 -2.11 6.42
N VAL A 219 -23.07 -0.94 6.76
CA VAL A 219 -22.28 0.22 7.24
C VAL A 219 -21.54 -0.13 8.52
N ARG A 220 -22.26 -0.64 9.52
CA ARG A 220 -21.66 -1.05 10.81
C ARG A 220 -20.62 -2.16 10.62
N TYR A 221 -20.92 -3.16 9.80
CA TYR A 221 -20.00 -4.24 9.49
C TYR A 221 -18.73 -3.73 8.82
N GLY A 222 -18.85 -2.89 7.79
CA GLY A 222 -17.71 -2.32 7.06
C GLY A 222 -16.79 -1.48 7.96
N LEU A 223 -17.37 -0.59 8.78
CA LEU A 223 -16.61 0.22 9.73
C LEU A 223 -15.97 -0.65 10.83
N ALA A 224 -16.67 -1.67 11.33
CA ALA A 224 -16.10 -2.62 12.28
C ALA A 224 -14.93 -3.41 11.67
N CYS A 225 -15.02 -3.84 10.41
CA CYS A 225 -13.92 -4.51 9.71
C CYS A 225 -12.69 -3.60 9.56
N LEU A 226 -12.89 -2.30 9.31
CA LEU A 226 -11.83 -1.30 9.26
C LEU A 226 -11.06 -1.21 10.60
N GLN A 227 -11.77 -1.35 11.72
CA GLN A 227 -11.24 -1.22 13.08
C GLN A 227 -10.66 -2.53 13.66
N GLN A 228 -11.33 -3.67 13.47
CA GLN A 228 -11.04 -4.93 14.17
C GLN A 228 -9.71 -5.59 13.77
N ARG A 229 -9.19 -5.31 12.58
CA ARG A 229 -8.04 -6.04 12.03
C ARG A 229 -6.73 -5.83 12.81
N GLN A 230 -6.62 -4.77 13.63
CA GLN A 230 -5.47 -4.63 14.54
C GLN A 230 -5.51 -5.68 15.67
N ARG A 231 -6.69 -6.06 16.18
CA ARG A 231 -6.82 -7.00 17.30
C ARG A 231 -6.26 -8.38 16.95
N ALA A 232 -6.52 -8.87 15.74
CA ALA A 232 -6.01 -10.15 15.25
C ALA A 232 -4.49 -10.17 15.02
N TRP A 233 -3.90 -9.05 14.57
CA TRP A 233 -2.46 -8.99 14.32
C TRP A 233 -1.64 -8.87 15.62
N VAL A 234 -2.15 -8.15 16.62
CA VAL A 234 -1.51 -8.05 17.94
C VAL A 234 -1.56 -9.37 18.71
N ALA A 235 -2.64 -10.16 18.58
CA ALA A 235 -2.74 -11.47 19.20
C ALA A 235 -1.80 -12.53 18.58
N GLY A 236 -1.42 -12.38 17.30
CA GLY A 236 -0.55 -13.32 16.58
C GLY A 236 0.94 -13.03 16.69
N ALA A 237 1.34 -11.82 17.10
CA ALA A 237 2.73 -11.45 17.34
C ALA A 237 3.13 -11.74 18.79
N ARG A 238 3.25 -13.03 19.17
CA ARG A 238 3.98 -13.42 20.38
C ARG A 238 5.48 -13.20 20.13
N VAL A 239 5.94 -11.98 20.37
CA VAL A 239 7.34 -11.70 20.69
C VAL A 239 7.56 -12.23 22.12
N PRO A 240 8.69 -12.90 22.43
CA PRO A 240 8.98 -13.31 23.80
C PRO A 240 8.94 -12.08 24.70
N GLU A 241 8.18 -12.18 25.79
CA GLU A 241 8.10 -11.13 26.81
C GLU A 241 9.46 -11.01 27.49
N ASP A 242 10.32 -10.11 27.00
CA ASP A 242 11.35 -9.54 27.83
C ASP A 242 10.68 -8.50 28.73
N SER A 243 10.43 -8.94 29.95
CA SER A 243 9.96 -8.13 31.07
C SER A 243 10.91 -6.96 31.32
N ASN A 244 10.56 -5.78 30.82
CA ASN A 244 11.04 -4.49 31.35
C ASN A 244 10.12 -3.33 30.93
N GLY A 245 9.19 -2.97 31.83
CA GLY A 245 8.92 -1.60 32.28
C GLY A 245 8.54 -0.48 31.30
N GLY A 246 8.37 -0.71 30.01
CA GLY A 246 7.97 0.33 29.05
C GLY A 246 6.45 0.56 29.07
N LYS A 247 6.02 1.80 29.36
CA LYS A 247 4.62 2.26 29.26
C LYS A 247 4.15 2.24 27.79
N GLY A 248 3.95 1.05 27.24
CA GLY A 248 3.31 0.87 25.95
C GLY A 248 1.91 1.47 26.02
N ILE A 249 1.58 2.32 25.05
CA ILE A 249 0.21 2.82 24.85
C ILE A 249 -0.71 1.60 24.88
N ARG A 250 -1.54 1.50 25.91
CA ARG A 250 -2.38 0.33 26.14
C ARG A 250 -3.22 0.11 24.88
N THR A 251 -3.30 -1.14 24.41
CA THR A 251 -4.06 -1.51 23.21
C THR A 251 -5.52 -1.06 23.25
N SER A 252 -6.08 -0.86 24.45
CA SER A 252 -7.39 -0.21 24.68
C SER A 252 -7.40 1.23 24.19
N GLN A 253 -6.42 2.05 24.56
CA GLN A 253 -6.34 3.46 24.15
C GLN A 253 -6.25 3.64 22.63
N ALA A 254 -5.55 2.74 21.92
CA ALA A 254 -5.49 2.80 20.46
C ALA A 254 -6.81 2.43 19.76
N ALA A 255 -7.64 1.58 20.39
CA ALA A 255 -8.98 1.27 19.88
C ALA A 255 -9.93 2.45 20.12
N ASP A 256 -9.87 3.04 21.31
CA ASP A 256 -10.69 4.20 21.69
C ASP A 256 -10.41 5.41 20.77
N ARG A 257 -9.13 5.64 20.40
CA ARG A 257 -8.71 6.72 19.48
C ARG A 257 -9.23 6.58 18.04
N ARG A 258 -9.78 5.43 17.65
CA ARG A 258 -10.31 5.16 16.30
C ARG A 258 -11.81 5.06 16.27
N GLU A 259 -12.43 5.05 17.44
CA GLU A 259 -13.88 5.12 17.54
C GLU A 259 -14.32 6.49 17.07
N ARG A 260 -15.37 6.54 16.24
CA ARG A 260 -15.99 7.80 15.79
C ARG A 260 -14.99 8.81 15.19
N TRP A 261 -13.89 8.34 14.60
CA TRP A 261 -12.84 9.17 14.00
C TRP A 261 -13.39 10.22 13.01
N TRP A 262 -14.50 9.89 12.34
CA TRP A 262 -15.18 10.74 11.36
C TRP A 262 -15.79 12.00 11.95
N GLU A 263 -16.04 12.05 13.26
CA GLU A 263 -16.57 13.22 13.98
C GLU A 263 -15.49 14.25 14.26
N HIS A 264 -14.22 13.83 14.18
CA HIS A 264 -13.06 14.63 14.50
C HIS A 264 -12.33 15.16 13.26
N LEU A 265 -12.88 14.92 12.06
CA LEU A 265 -12.37 15.52 10.83
C LEU A 265 -12.55 17.04 10.85
N PRO A 266 -11.68 17.82 10.17
CA PRO A 266 -11.88 19.27 10.01
C PRO A 266 -13.24 19.62 9.39
N THR A 267 -13.75 18.74 8.53
CA THR A 267 -15.14 18.73 8.08
C THR A 267 -15.73 17.40 8.54
N PRO A 268 -16.47 17.38 9.66
CA PRO A 268 -17.03 16.14 10.21
C PRO A 268 -18.00 15.46 9.24
N CYS A 269 -17.97 14.13 9.22
CA CYS A 269 -19.03 13.38 8.54
C CYS A 269 -20.35 13.55 9.28
N SER A 270 -21.44 13.63 8.52
CA SER A 270 -22.80 13.81 9.05
C SER A 270 -23.38 12.55 9.70
N SER A 271 -22.83 11.38 9.37
CA SER A 271 -23.29 10.07 9.86
C SER A 271 -22.22 8.98 9.64
N GLU A 272 -22.43 7.81 10.24
CA GLU A 272 -21.64 6.61 9.93
C GLU A 272 -21.71 6.22 8.45
N ALA A 273 -22.87 6.38 7.82
CA ALA A 273 -23.05 6.09 6.40
C ALA A 273 -22.20 7.04 5.51
N ASP A 274 -22.06 8.30 5.93
CA ASP A 274 -21.26 9.31 5.25
C ASP A 274 -19.74 9.02 5.39
N ALA A 275 -19.31 8.60 6.58
CA ALA A 275 -17.96 8.14 6.86
C ALA A 275 -17.60 6.87 6.07
N TYR A 276 -18.51 5.91 6.07
CA TYR A 276 -18.42 4.70 5.27
C TYR A 276 -18.28 5.03 3.79
N ALA A 277 -19.14 5.90 3.24
CA ALA A 277 -19.05 6.33 1.86
C ALA A 277 -17.71 7.00 1.53
N ALA A 278 -17.10 7.74 2.47
CA ALA A 278 -15.76 8.31 2.25
C ALA A 278 -14.68 7.23 2.10
N VAL A 279 -14.74 6.16 2.89
CA VAL A 279 -13.84 5.01 2.77
C VAL A 279 -13.97 4.33 1.41
N VAL A 280 -15.20 4.13 0.92
CA VAL A 280 -15.45 3.54 -0.42
C VAL A 280 -14.81 4.36 -1.52
N LEU A 281 -15.04 5.67 -1.48
CA LEU A 281 -14.52 6.57 -2.49
C LEU A 281 -12.99 6.62 -2.44
N ALA A 282 -12.39 6.54 -1.25
CA ALA A 282 -10.95 6.44 -1.10
C ALA A 282 -10.38 5.14 -1.71
N GLN A 283 -11.07 4.01 -1.55
CA GLN A 283 -10.68 2.75 -2.22
C GLN A 283 -10.79 2.84 -3.74
N HIS A 284 -11.90 3.37 -4.26
CA HIS A 284 -12.10 3.56 -5.71
C HIS A 284 -11.05 4.51 -6.30
N TRP A 285 -10.79 5.62 -5.61
CA TRP A 285 -9.74 6.57 -5.97
C TRP A 285 -8.38 5.89 -6.06
N GLY A 286 -8.01 5.12 -5.02
CA GLY A 286 -6.75 4.38 -5.00
C GLY A 286 -6.64 3.37 -6.15
N ALA A 287 -7.73 2.66 -6.48
CA ALA A 287 -7.74 1.71 -7.60
C ALA A 287 -7.48 2.42 -8.94
N ARG A 288 -8.10 3.58 -9.15
CA ARG A 288 -7.88 4.42 -10.33
C ARG A 288 -6.44 4.94 -10.40
N GLU A 289 -5.92 5.49 -9.30
CA GLU A 289 -4.55 6.00 -9.26
C GLU A 289 -3.51 4.89 -9.47
N CYS A 290 -3.77 3.68 -8.97
CA CYS A 290 -2.97 2.52 -9.33
C CYS A 290 -3.00 2.23 -10.84
N ALA A 291 -4.17 2.29 -11.50
CA ALA A 291 -4.28 2.09 -12.95
C ALA A 291 -3.48 3.14 -13.75
N VAL A 292 -3.51 4.41 -13.32
CA VAL A 292 -2.68 5.47 -13.90
C VAL A 292 -1.20 5.19 -13.69
N LYS A 293 -0.80 4.80 -12.48
CA LYS A 293 0.60 4.48 -12.14
C LYS A 293 1.16 3.32 -12.94
N LEU A 294 0.35 2.31 -13.25
CA LEU A 294 0.74 1.16 -14.06
C LEU A 294 1.17 1.54 -15.49
N VAL A 295 0.63 2.64 -16.03
CA VAL A 295 0.95 3.09 -17.40
C VAL A 295 1.98 4.23 -17.47
N GLY A 296 2.37 4.77 -16.31
CA GLY A 296 3.26 5.91 -16.16
C GLY A 296 2.52 7.24 -16.06
N ILE A 297 3.09 8.16 -15.27
CA ILE A 297 2.49 9.45 -14.90
C ILE A 297 2.54 10.55 -16.00
N PRO A 298 3.37 10.53 -17.08
CA PRO A 298 3.46 11.71 -17.93
C PRO A 298 2.16 11.96 -18.72
N GLY A 299 1.41 12.97 -18.27
CA GLY A 299 0.33 13.66 -18.99
C GLY A 299 -1.01 12.93 -19.10
N ARG A 300 -1.19 11.75 -18.48
CA ARG A 300 -2.42 10.95 -18.66
C ARG A 300 -3.29 10.98 -17.42
N SER A 301 -4.47 11.60 -17.53
CA SER A 301 -5.56 11.42 -16.58
C SER A 301 -6.48 10.34 -17.12
N PHE A 302 -6.68 9.27 -16.37
CA PHE A 302 -7.68 8.26 -16.70
C PHE A 302 -9.08 8.78 -16.33
N ALA A 303 -10.09 8.42 -17.12
CA ALA A 303 -11.47 8.74 -16.77
C ALA A 303 -11.84 8.15 -15.40
N TYR A 304 -12.66 8.86 -14.61
CA TYR A 304 -13.09 8.36 -13.30
C TYR A 304 -13.84 7.02 -13.34
N LYS A 305 -14.41 6.70 -14.50
CA LYS A 305 -15.16 5.47 -14.80
C LYS A 305 -14.32 4.34 -15.43
N CYS A 306 -13.00 4.51 -15.52
CA CYS A 306 -12.17 3.58 -16.25
C CYS A 306 -12.07 2.23 -15.53
N VAL A 307 -11.99 2.21 -14.19
CA VAL A 307 -11.93 0.97 -13.40
C VAL A 307 -13.33 0.55 -12.98
N ARG A 308 -13.70 -0.70 -13.27
CA ARG A 308 -14.97 -1.31 -12.90
C ARG A 308 -14.73 -2.60 -12.14
N ALA A 309 -15.53 -2.85 -11.11
CA ALA A 309 -15.49 -4.09 -10.37
C ALA A 309 -16.02 -5.26 -11.22
N LEU A 310 -15.42 -6.45 -11.05
CA LEU A 310 -15.99 -7.69 -11.59
C LEU A 310 -16.70 -8.45 -10.46
N SER A 311 -17.96 -8.83 -10.68
CA SER A 311 -18.70 -9.69 -9.75
C SER A 311 -18.11 -11.09 -9.74
N SER A 312 -17.95 -11.68 -8.55
CA SER A 312 -17.58 -13.08 -8.39
C SER A 312 -18.79 -13.97 -8.68
N GLN A 313 -19.10 -14.22 -9.95
CA GLN A 313 -20.14 -15.20 -10.32
C GLN A 313 -19.67 -16.62 -10.04
N ASN A 314 -20.04 -17.16 -8.88
CA ASN A 314 -20.15 -18.60 -8.68
C ASN A 314 -21.52 -19.04 -9.20
N GLY A 315 -21.56 -19.57 -10.43
CA GLY A 315 -22.70 -20.32 -10.97
C GLY A 315 -23.60 -19.56 -11.97
N GLY A 316 -23.57 -20.03 -13.22
CA GLY A 316 -24.72 -20.10 -14.13
C GLY A 316 -25.53 -18.84 -14.47
N ALA A 317 -25.41 -18.42 -15.74
CA ALA A 317 -26.36 -17.65 -16.55
C ALA A 317 -26.51 -16.12 -16.31
N VAL A 318 -26.01 -15.39 -17.31
CA VAL A 318 -26.47 -14.12 -17.91
C VAL A 318 -27.07 -13.07 -16.96
N ALA A 319 -26.27 -12.03 -16.68
CA ALA A 319 -26.72 -10.64 -16.79
C ALA A 319 -25.50 -9.73 -16.98
N ALA A 320 -25.46 -9.06 -18.13
CA ALA A 320 -24.54 -7.99 -18.45
C ALA A 320 -24.97 -6.71 -17.73
N GLU A 321 -24.70 -6.62 -16.43
CA GLU A 321 -24.71 -5.35 -15.72
C GLU A 321 -23.38 -5.17 -15.01
N SER A 322 -22.67 -4.12 -15.41
CA SER A 322 -21.41 -3.68 -14.81
C SER A 322 -21.55 -3.60 -13.30
N ALA A 323 -20.84 -4.45 -12.55
CA ALA A 323 -20.78 -4.29 -11.10
C ALA A 323 -20.05 -2.97 -10.80
N THR A 324 -20.74 -2.04 -10.16
CA THR A 324 -20.11 -0.88 -9.51
C THR A 324 -19.21 -1.38 -8.38
N PHE A 325 -18.29 -0.55 -7.88
CA PHE A 325 -17.64 -0.84 -6.60
C PHE A 325 -18.74 -0.94 -5.52
N THR A 326 -19.07 -2.16 -5.11
CA THR A 326 -20.14 -2.45 -4.17
C THR A 326 -19.65 -2.41 -2.73
N ALA A 327 -20.59 -2.53 -1.78
CA ALA A 327 -20.29 -2.75 -0.37
C ALA A 327 -19.40 -3.97 -0.07
N SER A 328 -19.37 -4.95 -0.96
CA SER A 328 -18.50 -6.11 -0.83
C SER A 328 -17.02 -5.83 -1.14
N PHE A 329 -16.64 -4.69 -1.75
CA PHE A 329 -15.23 -4.27 -1.93
C PHE A 329 -14.52 -3.86 -0.63
N MET A 330 -15.23 -3.97 0.49
CA MET A 330 -14.86 -3.39 1.77
C MET A 330 -14.37 -4.40 2.79
N VAL A 331 -14.34 -5.70 2.45
CA VAL A 331 -13.73 -6.70 3.33
C VAL A 331 -12.21 -6.54 3.22
N PRO A 332 -11.52 -6.06 4.26
CA PRO A 332 -10.06 -5.97 4.23
C PRO A 332 -9.49 -7.39 4.08
N ASN A 333 -8.40 -7.54 3.33
CA ASN A 333 -7.79 -8.83 2.95
C ASN A 333 -8.35 -9.56 1.75
N THR A 334 -9.46 -9.12 1.19
CA THR A 334 -9.98 -9.79 0.02
C THR A 334 -9.20 -9.30 -1.21
N VAL A 335 -8.87 -10.23 -2.09
CA VAL A 335 -8.35 -9.91 -3.42
C VAL A 335 -9.56 -9.77 -4.32
N TYR A 336 -9.73 -8.57 -4.86
CA TYR A 336 -10.81 -8.26 -5.78
C TYR A 336 -10.30 -8.27 -7.21
N CYS A 337 -11.23 -8.45 -8.14
CA CYS A 337 -10.94 -8.32 -9.55
C CYS A 337 -11.67 -7.09 -10.10
N ALA A 338 -10.97 -6.32 -10.92
CA ALA A 338 -11.51 -5.19 -11.64
C ALA A 338 -11.06 -5.23 -13.10
N GLU A 339 -11.76 -4.50 -13.95
CA GLU A 339 -11.44 -4.33 -15.36
C GLU A 339 -11.31 -2.84 -15.67
N VAL A 340 -10.27 -2.50 -16.43
CA VAL A 340 -10.10 -1.19 -17.04
C VAL A 340 -10.90 -1.18 -18.34
N SER A 341 -11.68 -0.14 -18.55
CA SER A 341 -12.58 0.04 -19.69
C SER A 341 -12.36 1.40 -20.35
N GLY A 342 -12.88 1.57 -21.56
CA GLY A 342 -12.75 2.82 -22.32
C GLY A 342 -11.45 2.89 -23.12
N VAL A 343 -10.99 4.11 -23.42
CA VAL A 343 -9.75 4.36 -24.19
C VAL A 343 -8.49 3.95 -23.42
N GLU A 344 -8.63 3.81 -22.10
CA GLU A 344 -7.59 3.40 -21.17
C GLU A 344 -7.13 1.96 -21.45
N VAL A 345 -7.99 1.08 -21.97
CA VAL A 345 -7.62 -0.30 -22.38
C VAL A 345 -6.45 -0.29 -23.35
N CYS A 346 -6.53 0.57 -24.37
CA CYS A 346 -5.47 0.73 -25.36
C CYS A 346 -4.17 1.24 -24.71
N THR A 347 -4.28 2.09 -23.68
CA THR A 347 -3.13 2.60 -22.94
C THR A 347 -2.44 1.51 -22.11
N LEU A 348 -3.20 0.60 -21.47
CA LEU A 348 -2.61 -0.57 -20.81
C LEU A 348 -1.98 -1.53 -21.82
N ALA A 349 -2.65 -1.79 -22.93
CA ALA A 349 -2.14 -2.67 -23.99
C ALA A 349 -0.82 -2.14 -24.59
N GLN A 350 -0.69 -0.82 -24.80
CA GLN A 350 0.55 -0.17 -25.22
C GLN A 350 1.72 -0.41 -24.24
N ARG A 351 1.41 -0.65 -22.97
CA ARG A 351 2.38 -0.99 -21.92
C ARG A 351 2.56 -2.49 -21.74
N GLY A 352 1.97 -3.31 -22.61
CA GLY A 352 2.02 -4.77 -22.53
C GLY A 352 1.23 -5.31 -21.34
N LEU A 353 0.20 -4.59 -20.87
CA LEU A 353 -0.62 -5.00 -19.73
C LEU A 353 -2.02 -5.42 -20.18
N GLN A 354 -2.56 -6.44 -19.53
CA GLN A 354 -3.98 -6.79 -19.66
C GLN A 354 -4.84 -5.71 -18.98
N PRO A 355 -6.06 -5.46 -19.47
CA PRO A 355 -6.99 -4.53 -18.83
C PRO A 355 -7.56 -5.05 -17.50
N ARG A 356 -7.21 -6.26 -17.08
CA ARG A 356 -7.65 -6.87 -15.83
C ARG A 356 -6.73 -6.49 -14.67
N LEU A 357 -7.31 -6.00 -13.58
CA LEU A 357 -6.60 -5.65 -12.35
C LEU A 357 -7.01 -6.59 -11.22
N TYR A 358 -6.03 -7.03 -10.42
CA TYR A 358 -6.27 -7.64 -9.13
C TYR A 358 -5.97 -6.61 -8.04
N LEU A 359 -6.95 -6.33 -7.20
CA LEU A 359 -6.90 -5.27 -6.19
C LEU A 359 -6.83 -5.87 -4.80
N TYR A 360 -5.96 -5.32 -3.96
CA TYR A 360 -5.83 -5.69 -2.55
C TYR A 360 -5.74 -4.44 -1.71
N THR A 361 -6.60 -4.34 -0.68
CA THR A 361 -6.76 -3.11 0.09
C THR A 361 -6.84 -3.35 1.59
N TRP A 362 -6.40 -2.34 2.35
CA TRP A 362 -6.51 -2.27 3.80
C TRP A 362 -6.41 -0.82 4.29
N ALA A 363 -6.66 -0.60 5.58
CA ALA A 363 -6.46 0.70 6.21
C ALA A 363 -5.22 0.73 7.11
N GLU A 364 -4.51 1.85 7.06
CA GLU A 364 -3.48 2.24 7.99
C GLU A 364 -3.94 3.44 8.80
N TRP A 365 -3.71 3.38 10.11
CA TRP A 365 -4.15 4.42 11.03
C TRP A 365 -2.95 5.27 11.44
N ALA A 366 -3.06 6.59 11.30
CA ALA A 366 -2.05 7.56 11.72
C ALA A 366 -2.66 8.61 12.67
N PRO A 367 -1.89 9.09 13.68
CA PRO A 367 -2.37 10.11 14.61
C PRO A 367 -2.70 11.42 13.90
N LEU A 368 -3.93 11.91 14.05
CA LEU A 368 -4.28 13.28 13.72
C LEU A 368 -3.89 14.22 14.87
N ASN A 369 -4.23 13.80 16.08
CA ASN A 369 -3.92 14.50 17.33
C ASN A 369 -3.68 13.45 18.44
N THR A 370 -3.58 13.88 19.69
CA THR A 370 -3.30 12.99 20.83
C THR A 370 -4.47 12.05 21.17
N VAL A 371 -5.68 12.34 20.67
CA VAL A 371 -6.94 11.68 21.02
C VAL A 371 -7.54 10.89 19.85
N VAL A 372 -7.13 11.17 18.61
CA VAL A 372 -7.76 10.58 17.42
C VAL A 372 -6.73 10.13 16.39
N ASP A 373 -6.96 8.95 15.84
CA ASP A 373 -6.29 8.43 14.66
C ASP A 373 -7.21 8.50 13.43
N LEU A 374 -6.65 8.84 12.27
CA LEU A 374 -7.36 8.84 11.00
C LEU A 374 -6.98 7.64 10.12
N PRO A 375 -7.94 7.09 9.36
CA PRO A 375 -7.67 6.01 8.44
C PRO A 375 -7.15 6.53 7.10
N TYR A 376 -6.13 5.86 6.60
CA TYR A 376 -5.59 5.98 5.25
C TYR A 376 -5.85 4.66 4.53
N VAL A 377 -6.48 4.70 3.36
CA VAL A 377 -6.67 3.51 2.54
C VAL A 377 -5.39 3.26 1.76
N ILE A 378 -4.85 2.05 1.90
CA ILE A 378 -3.78 1.56 1.04
C ILE A 378 -4.41 0.67 -0.02
N MET A 379 -4.08 0.95 -1.28
CA MET A 379 -4.51 0.16 -2.43
C MET A 379 -3.29 -0.41 -3.14
N LEU A 380 -3.25 -1.72 -3.31
CA LEU A 380 -2.35 -2.40 -4.22
C LEU A 380 -3.15 -2.88 -5.42
N ALA A 381 -2.70 -2.55 -6.63
CA ALA A 381 -3.17 -3.20 -7.84
C ALA A 381 -2.03 -3.98 -8.50
N CYS A 382 -2.36 -5.13 -9.09
CA CYS A 382 -1.50 -5.76 -10.07
C CYS A 382 -2.25 -6.00 -11.38
N ALA A 383 -1.53 -5.87 -12.50
CA ALA A 383 -2.01 -6.19 -13.83
C ALA A 383 -1.13 -7.29 -14.43
N PRO A 384 -1.73 -8.38 -14.96
CA PRO A 384 -0.98 -9.35 -15.74
C PRO A 384 -0.36 -8.67 -16.95
N ARG A 385 0.85 -9.07 -17.30
CA ARG A 385 1.46 -8.72 -18.58
C ARG A 385 0.90 -9.61 -19.68
N LEU A 386 0.76 -9.02 -20.87
CA LEU A 386 0.47 -9.76 -22.08
C LEU A 386 1.70 -10.64 -22.37
N SER A 387 1.51 -11.96 -22.37
CA SER A 387 2.56 -12.89 -22.80
C SER A 387 2.87 -12.60 -24.26
N GLY A 388 4.08 -12.12 -24.52
CA GLY A 388 4.52 -11.83 -25.88
C GLY A 388 4.54 -13.11 -26.71
N LYS A 389 3.65 -13.21 -27.70
CA LYS A 389 4.09 -13.57 -29.04
C LYS A 389 4.20 -12.25 -29.80
N ARG A 390 5.41 -11.71 -29.89
CA ARG A 390 5.77 -10.82 -31.00
C ARG A 390 6.58 -11.64 -31.98
#